data_AF-A0A5J6MIG1-F1
#
_entry.id   AF-A0A5J6MIG1-F1
#
_cell.length_a   1.000
_cell.length_b   1.000
_cell.length_c   1.000
_cell.angle_alpha   90.00
_cell.angle_beta   90.00
_cell.angle_gamma   90.00
#
_symmetry.space_group_name_H-M   'P 1'
#
loop_
_entity.id
_entity.type
_entity.pdbx_description
1 polymer ?
#
loop_
_entity_poly.entity_id
_entity_poly.type
_entity_poly.pdbx_seq_one_letter_code
_entity_poly.pdbx_strand_id
1 'polypeptide(L)'
;MGYFDGLTNASFRKDAQGRDVFYPYGSRGRGRIIPDAETADRLRTSIKRLYILLLALIPLLLAIVRLAHDSVLYLLLLVLAVTALTAGYVQHLTRGLPYSEERLTYRESLQNSLRGHSRLSLILLAIVSALFVALGGFILSLAPAQNFWLALLLIGFFGLCLLVFLGALILKLRQEGTET
;
A
#
# COMPACT_ATOMS: atom_id res chain seq x y z
N MET A 1 7.75 7.58 -14.40
CA MET A 1 6.76 6.72 -13.74
C MET A 1 6.41 7.34 -12.39
N GLY A 2 5.13 7.62 -12.13
CA GLY A 2 4.67 8.17 -10.85
C GLY A 2 4.57 7.09 -9.76
N TYR A 3 4.46 7.51 -8.50
CA TYR A 3 4.36 6.60 -7.34
C TYR A 3 3.23 5.57 -7.50
N PHE A 4 2.05 6.02 -7.92
CA PHE A 4 0.88 5.14 -8.11
C PHE A 4 1.03 4.16 -9.28
N ASP A 5 1.84 4.50 -10.30
CA ASP A 5 2.14 3.57 -11.39
C ASP A 5 2.96 2.40 -10.86
N GLY A 6 3.96 2.70 -10.02
CA GLY A 6 4.77 1.69 -9.33
C GLY A 6 3.96 0.78 -8.42
N LEU A 7 3.06 1.37 -7.62
CA LEU A 7 2.17 0.63 -6.72
C LEU A 7 1.20 -0.28 -7.47
N THR A 8 0.63 0.23 -8.57
CA THR A 8 -0.29 -0.54 -9.42
C THR A 8 0.45 -1.67 -10.12
N ASN A 9 1.60 -1.39 -10.76
CA ASN A 9 2.36 -2.36 -11.54
C ASN A 9 2.89 -3.53 -10.71
N ALA A 10 3.14 -3.35 -9.41
CA ALA A 10 3.57 -4.43 -8.52
C ALA A 10 2.57 -5.60 -8.47
N SER A 11 1.30 -5.34 -8.79
CA SER A 11 0.21 -6.33 -8.79
C SER A 11 0.01 -7.05 -10.12
N PHE A 12 0.74 -6.68 -11.18
CA PHE A 12 0.64 -7.29 -12.51
C PHE A 12 1.93 -8.04 -12.84
N ARG A 13 1.83 -9.28 -13.30
CA ARG A 13 2.98 -10.11 -13.69
C ARG A 13 2.66 -11.00 -14.88
N LYS A 14 3.70 -11.56 -15.49
CA LYS A 14 3.56 -12.71 -16.38
C LYS A 14 3.66 -14.00 -15.58
N ASP A 15 2.80 -14.96 -15.89
CA ASP A 15 2.89 -16.32 -15.36
C ASP A 15 3.94 -17.16 -16.11
N ALA A 16 4.14 -18.41 -15.69
CA ALA A 16 5.06 -19.35 -16.34
C ALA A 16 4.75 -19.59 -17.82
N GLN A 17 3.52 -19.33 -18.27
CA GLN A 17 3.08 -19.45 -19.66
C GLN A 17 3.18 -18.12 -20.43
N GLY A 18 3.71 -17.07 -19.82
CA GLY A 18 3.88 -15.74 -20.42
C GLY A 18 2.61 -14.89 -20.47
N ARG A 19 1.49 -15.37 -19.90
CA ARG A 19 0.21 -14.66 -19.87
C ARG A 19 0.25 -13.56 -18.82
N ASP A 20 -0.40 -12.44 -19.08
CA ASP A 20 -0.51 -11.36 -18.10
C ASP A 20 -1.52 -11.75 -17.01
N VAL A 21 -1.14 -11.59 -15.75
CA VAL A 21 -1.90 -11.98 -14.58
C VAL A 21 -1.92 -10.85 -13.56
N PHE A 22 -3.12 -10.52 -13.09
CA PHE A 22 -3.36 -9.54 -12.05
C PHE A 22 -3.59 -10.23 -10.70
N TYR A 23 -2.87 -9.82 -9.66
CA TYR A 23 -2.95 -10.38 -8.30
C TYR A 23 -3.57 -9.37 -7.34
N PRO A 24 -4.91 -9.29 -7.23
CA PRO A 24 -5.61 -8.26 -6.47
C PRO A 24 -5.29 -8.26 -4.96
N TYR A 25 -4.90 -9.42 -4.43
CA TYR A 25 -4.60 -9.60 -3.00
C TYR A 25 -3.15 -10.05 -2.76
N GLY A 26 -2.28 -9.88 -3.75
CA GLY A 26 -0.89 -10.34 -3.70
C GLY A 26 -0.77 -11.83 -3.34
N SER A 27 0.09 -12.15 -2.39
CA SER A 27 0.37 -13.53 -1.95
C SER A 27 -0.80 -14.24 -1.24
N ARG A 28 -1.83 -13.50 -0.80
CA ARG A 28 -2.99 -14.08 -0.10
C ARG A 28 -4.09 -14.54 -1.05
N GLY A 29 -4.01 -14.22 -2.34
CA GLY A 29 -5.06 -14.52 -3.32
C GLY A 29 -4.53 -15.21 -4.57
N ARG A 30 -5.46 -15.80 -5.34
CA ARG A 30 -5.18 -16.29 -6.70
C ARG A 30 -5.11 -15.14 -7.69
N GLY A 31 -4.23 -15.26 -8.67
CA GLY A 31 -4.16 -14.34 -9.79
C GLY A 31 -5.37 -14.44 -10.72
N ARG A 32 -5.59 -13.40 -11.52
CA ARG A 32 -6.60 -13.32 -12.58
C ARG A 32 -5.89 -13.18 -13.91
N ILE A 33 -6.12 -14.11 -14.82
CA ILE A 33 -5.53 -14.07 -16.16
C ILE A 33 -6.20 -12.93 -16.93
N ILE A 34 -5.38 -12.10 -17.54
CA ILE A 34 -5.79 -10.96 -18.35
C ILE A 34 -5.76 -11.41 -19.81
N PRO A 35 -6.90 -11.38 -20.51
CA PRO A 35 -7.00 -11.93 -21.87
C PRO A 35 -6.32 -11.08 -22.93
N ASP A 36 -6.25 -9.76 -22.73
CA ASP A 36 -5.78 -8.81 -23.74
C ASP A 36 -5.21 -7.52 -23.12
N ALA A 37 -4.53 -6.72 -23.94
CA ALA A 37 -3.89 -5.48 -23.50
C ALA A 37 -4.88 -4.37 -23.10
N GLU A 38 -6.07 -4.31 -23.70
CA GLU A 38 -7.10 -3.32 -23.36
C GLU A 38 -7.62 -3.58 -21.94
N THR A 39 -7.89 -4.84 -21.60
CA THR A 39 -8.26 -5.26 -20.25
C THR A 39 -7.15 -4.94 -19.25
N ALA A 40 -5.87 -5.14 -19.61
CA ALA A 40 -4.73 -4.81 -18.76
C ALA A 40 -4.68 -3.32 -18.43
N ASP A 41 -4.81 -2.45 -19.43
CA ASP A 41 -4.73 -1.00 -19.27
C ASP A 41 -5.95 -0.43 -18.54
N ARG A 42 -7.14 -0.99 -18.78
CA ARG A 42 -8.34 -0.66 -18.00
C ARG A 42 -8.16 -1.01 -16.53
N LEU A 43 -7.67 -2.22 -16.22
CA LEU A 43 -7.41 -2.63 -14.84
C LEU A 43 -6.38 -1.71 -14.16
N ARG A 44 -5.26 -1.42 -14.83
CA ARG A 44 -4.23 -0.52 -14.29
C ARG A 44 -4.79 0.88 -14.00
N THR A 45 -5.55 1.44 -14.92
CA THR A 45 -6.12 2.78 -14.76
C THR A 45 -7.13 2.81 -13.61
N SER A 46 -8.00 1.82 -13.52
CA SER A 46 -8.99 1.72 -12.45
C SER A 46 -8.36 1.50 -11.06
N ILE A 47 -7.35 0.64 -10.94
CA ILE A 47 -6.64 0.43 -9.67
C ILE A 47 -5.85 1.69 -9.27
N LYS A 48 -5.21 2.37 -10.23
CA LYS A 48 -4.56 3.66 -9.98
C LYS A 48 -5.54 4.70 -9.45
N ARG A 49 -6.71 4.83 -10.08
CA ARG A 49 -7.79 5.73 -9.61
C ARG A 49 -8.28 5.35 -8.22
N LEU A 50 -8.43 4.06 -7.93
CA LEU A 50 -8.80 3.56 -6.60
C LEU A 50 -7.80 4.02 -5.54
N TYR A 51 -6.49 3.89 -5.79
CA TYR A 51 -5.47 4.36 -4.85
C TYR A 51 -5.48 5.88 -4.65
N ILE A 52 -5.67 6.65 -5.73
CA ILE A 52 -5.78 8.11 -5.63
C ILE A 52 -7.01 8.51 -4.81
N LEU A 53 -8.17 7.88 -5.07
CA LEU A 53 -9.41 8.13 -4.33
C LEU A 53 -9.28 7.76 -2.85
N LEU A 54 -8.67 6.61 -2.53
CA LEU A 54 -8.42 6.20 -1.15
C LEU A 54 -7.52 7.20 -0.42
N LEU A 55 -6.47 7.71 -1.08
CA LEU A 55 -5.61 8.72 -0.50
C LEU A 55 -6.37 10.04 -0.28
N ALA A 56 -7.18 10.48 -1.25
CA ALA A 56 -7.99 11.68 -1.15
C ALA A 56 -9.09 11.57 -0.08
N LEU A 57 -9.51 10.35 0.28
CA LEU A 57 -10.51 10.11 1.31
C LEU A 57 -9.96 10.27 2.73
N ILE A 58 -8.64 10.15 2.95
CA ILE A 58 -8.01 10.24 4.28
C ILE A 58 -8.47 11.47 5.10
N PRO A 59 -8.43 12.72 4.58
CA PRO A 59 -8.89 13.88 5.35
C PRO A 59 -10.37 13.80 5.74
N LEU A 60 -11.22 13.26 4.85
CA LEU A 60 -12.64 13.04 5.15
C LEU A 60 -12.81 11.99 6.25
N LEU A 61 -12.04 10.89 6.19
CA LEU A 61 -12.04 9.86 7.24
C LEU A 61 -11.63 10.44 8.60
N LEU A 62 -10.59 11.28 8.63
CA LEU A 62 -10.14 11.94 9.85
C LEU A 62 -11.21 12.89 10.41
N ALA A 63 -11.90 13.64 9.56
CA ALA A 63 -13.00 14.51 9.98
C ALA A 63 -14.17 13.72 10.57
N ILE A 64 -14.55 12.58 9.96
CA ILE A 64 -15.61 11.70 10.46
C ILE A 64 -15.26 11.13 11.84
N VAL A 65 -14.02 10.67 12.04
CA VAL A 65 -13.56 10.13 13.34
C VAL A 65 -13.62 11.19 14.44
N ARG A 66 -13.20 12.42 14.12
CA ARG A 66 -13.31 13.55 15.05
C ARG A 66 -14.75 13.88 15.42
N LEU A 67 -15.65 13.89 14.44
CA LEU A 67 -17.08 14.14 14.66
C LEU A 67 -17.73 13.02 15.50
N ALA A 68 -17.22 11.79 15.39
CA ALA A 68 -17.67 10.63 16.14
C ALA A 68 -17.08 10.53 17.57
N HIS A 69 -16.52 11.63 18.10
CA HIS A 69 -15.92 11.70 19.43
C HIS A 69 -14.86 10.61 19.71
N ASP A 70 -14.04 10.29 18.70
CA ASP A 70 -12.94 9.31 18.80
C ASP A 70 -13.40 7.89 19.24
N SER A 71 -14.68 7.56 19.02
CA SER A 71 -15.19 6.23 19.35
C SER A 71 -14.61 5.17 18.41
N VAL A 72 -13.91 4.20 19.01
CA VAL A 72 -13.23 3.09 18.34
C VAL A 72 -14.19 2.28 17.46
N LEU A 73 -15.47 2.18 17.85
CA LEU A 73 -16.48 1.47 17.09
C LEU A 73 -16.71 2.10 15.71
N TYR A 74 -16.79 3.43 15.62
CA TYR A 74 -16.97 4.12 14.34
C TYR A 74 -15.74 3.99 13.45
N LEU A 75 -14.54 4.05 14.03
CA LEU A 75 -13.31 3.79 13.28
C LEU A 75 -13.31 2.37 12.70
N LEU A 76 -13.72 1.37 13.49
CA LEU A 76 -13.77 -0.03 13.06
C LEU A 76 -14.82 -0.24 11.97
N LEU A 77 -16.02 0.33 12.10
CA LEU A 77 -17.06 0.30 11.08
C LEU A 77 -16.63 1.00 9.80
N LEU A 78 -15.91 2.13 9.91
CA LEU A 78 -15.40 2.88 8.77
C LEU A 78 -14.32 2.08 8.02
N VAL A 79 -13.36 1.50 8.73
CA VAL A 79 -12.35 0.62 8.15
C VAL A 79 -13.01 -0.58 7.47
N LEU A 80 -14.00 -1.20 8.12
CA LEU A 80 -14.77 -2.31 7.55
C LEU A 80 -15.51 -1.89 6.27
N ALA A 81 -16.17 -0.73 6.26
CA ALA A 81 -16.90 -0.21 5.12
C ALA A 81 -15.97 0.06 3.93
N VAL A 82 -14.84 0.76 4.17
CA VAL A 82 -13.83 1.03 3.12
C VAL A 82 -13.25 -0.28 2.58
N THR A 83 -12.96 -1.25 3.46
CA THR A 83 -12.43 -2.56 3.06
C THR A 83 -13.45 -3.34 2.23
N ALA A 84 -14.73 -3.34 2.62
CA ALA A 84 -15.80 -4.01 1.89
C ALA A 84 -16.03 -3.37 0.52
N LEU A 85 -16.05 -2.03 0.44
CA LEU A 85 -16.24 -1.29 -0.81
C LEU A 85 -15.08 -1.53 -1.79
N THR A 86 -13.84 -1.48 -1.30
CA THR A 86 -12.65 -1.74 -2.11
C THR A 86 -12.61 -3.20 -2.60
N ALA A 87 -12.91 -4.17 -1.73
CA ALA A 87 -13.00 -5.58 -2.11
C ALA A 87 -14.10 -5.82 -3.16
N GLY A 88 -15.29 -5.25 -2.95
CA GLY A 88 -16.41 -5.33 -3.89
C GLY A 88 -16.09 -4.69 -5.24
N TYR A 89 -15.43 -3.54 -5.25
CA TYR A 89 -15.01 -2.86 -6.47
C TYR A 89 -13.98 -3.68 -7.26
N VAL A 90 -12.95 -4.20 -6.59
CA VAL A 90 -11.93 -5.05 -7.22
C VAL A 90 -12.53 -6.36 -7.73
N GLN A 91 -13.46 -6.95 -6.98
CA GLN A 91 -14.19 -8.14 -7.41
C GLN A 91 -15.06 -7.86 -8.64
N HIS A 92 -15.74 -6.71 -8.68
CA HIS A 92 -16.50 -6.28 -9.84
C HIS A 92 -15.59 -6.09 -11.07
N LEU A 93 -14.43 -5.45 -10.88
CA LEU A 93 -13.44 -5.21 -11.93
C LEU A 93 -12.86 -6.48 -12.53
N THR A 94 -12.74 -7.53 -11.71
CA THR A 94 -12.14 -8.81 -12.09
C THR A 94 -13.19 -9.89 -12.37
N ARG A 95 -14.49 -9.52 -12.37
CA ARG A 95 -15.59 -10.44 -12.61
C ARG A 95 -15.52 -10.96 -14.04
N GLY A 96 -15.54 -12.28 -14.20
CA GLY A 96 -15.45 -12.94 -15.50
C GLY A 96 -14.02 -13.28 -15.94
N LEU A 97 -12.99 -12.82 -15.23
CA LEU A 97 -11.61 -13.19 -15.53
C LEU A 97 -11.27 -14.59 -14.99
N PRO A 98 -10.64 -15.47 -15.80
CA PRO A 98 -10.23 -16.78 -15.35
C PRO A 98 -9.17 -16.67 -14.24
N TYR A 99 -9.17 -17.62 -13.32
CA TYR A 99 -8.12 -17.70 -12.30
C TYR A 99 -6.83 -18.26 -12.89
N SER A 100 -5.70 -17.75 -12.41
CA SER A 100 -4.43 -18.45 -12.55
C SER A 100 -4.30 -19.48 -11.44
N GLU A 101 -3.82 -20.67 -11.79
CA GLU A 101 -3.41 -21.70 -10.83
C GLU A 101 -2.10 -21.32 -10.12
N GLU A 102 -1.32 -20.43 -10.72
CA GLU A 102 -0.09 -19.90 -10.14
C GLU A 102 -0.41 -18.92 -9.00
N ARG A 103 0.22 -19.14 -7.85
CA ARG A 103 0.10 -18.27 -6.68
C ARG A 103 1.41 -17.54 -6.47
N LEU A 104 1.29 -16.27 -6.12
CA LEU A 104 2.44 -15.44 -5.84
C LEU A 104 3.04 -15.83 -4.49
N THR A 105 4.32 -16.20 -4.47
CA THR A 105 5.01 -16.53 -3.23
C THR A 105 5.26 -15.26 -2.42
N TYR A 106 5.30 -15.33 -1.08
CA TYR A 106 5.54 -14.15 -0.24
C TYR A 106 6.86 -13.43 -0.59
N ARG A 107 7.92 -14.20 -0.87
CA ARG A 107 9.23 -13.65 -1.30
C ARG A 107 9.13 -12.91 -2.63
N GLU A 108 8.39 -13.47 -3.60
CA GLU A 108 8.20 -12.85 -4.91
C GLU A 108 7.34 -11.59 -4.82
N SER A 109 6.34 -11.58 -3.93
CA SER A 109 5.50 -10.42 -3.65
C SER A 109 6.34 -9.28 -3.10
N LEU A 110 7.21 -9.58 -2.13
CA LEU A 110 8.10 -8.58 -1.55
C LEU A 110 9.08 -8.03 -2.59
N GLN A 111 9.73 -8.91 -3.36
CA GLN A 111 10.62 -8.48 -4.44
C GLN A 111 9.90 -7.62 -5.49
N ASN A 112 8.64 -7.91 -5.79
CA ASN A 112 7.86 -7.09 -6.71
C ASN A 112 7.52 -5.71 -6.15
N SER A 113 7.15 -5.63 -4.87
CA SER A 113 6.91 -4.35 -4.21
C SER A 113 8.17 -3.47 -4.22
N LEU A 114 9.36 -4.07 -4.07
CA LEU A 114 10.66 -3.38 -4.15
C LEU A 114 11.00 -2.89 -5.57
N ARG A 115 10.62 -3.65 -6.60
CA ARG A 115 10.79 -3.25 -8.01
C ARG A 115 9.84 -2.12 -8.39
N GLY A 116 8.61 -2.13 -7.87
CA GLY A 116 7.59 -1.11 -8.15
C GLY A 116 7.91 0.27 -7.55
N HIS A 117 8.61 0.36 -6.42
CA HIS A 117 8.94 1.64 -5.80
C HIS A 117 10.23 2.22 -6.37
N SER A 118 10.23 3.48 -6.83
CA SER A 118 11.48 4.15 -7.21
C SER A 118 12.34 4.41 -5.97
N ARG A 119 13.67 4.40 -6.12
CA ARG A 119 14.60 4.71 -5.01
C ARG A 119 14.25 6.05 -4.36
N LEU A 120 13.92 7.05 -5.17
CA LEU A 120 13.51 8.37 -4.71
C LEU A 120 12.21 8.33 -3.90
N SER A 121 11.23 7.51 -4.30
CA SER A 121 10.00 7.33 -3.50
C SER A 121 10.27 6.70 -2.13
N LEU A 122 11.14 5.69 -2.06
CA LEU A 122 11.52 5.08 -0.77
C LEU A 122 12.26 6.06 0.14
N ILE A 123 13.17 6.87 -0.42
CA ILE A 123 13.87 7.93 0.33
C ILE A 123 12.87 8.96 0.85
N LEU A 124 11.96 9.46 0.02
CA LEU A 124 10.94 10.41 0.44
C LEU A 124 10.03 9.84 1.54
N LEU A 125 9.55 8.60 1.39
CA LEU A 125 8.73 7.94 2.40
C LEU A 125 9.49 7.73 3.71
N ALA A 126 10.79 7.41 3.66
CA ALA A 126 11.64 7.31 4.83
C ALA A 126 11.81 8.69 5.52
N ILE A 127 12.07 9.76 4.76
CA ILE A 127 12.18 11.12 5.31
C ILE A 127 10.86 11.52 5.98
N VAL A 128 9.73 11.35 5.29
CA VAL A 128 8.40 11.68 5.84
C VAL A 128 8.14 10.88 7.12
N SER A 129 8.42 9.58 7.12
CA SER A 129 8.24 8.74 8.32
C SER A 129 9.13 9.20 9.48
N ALA A 130 10.39 9.56 9.21
CA ALA A 130 11.30 10.11 10.22
C ALA A 130 10.81 11.45 10.80
N LEU A 131 10.25 12.33 9.96
CA LEU A 131 9.64 13.58 10.41
C LEU A 131 8.44 13.33 11.34
N PHE A 132 7.58 12.36 11.02
CA PHE A 132 6.47 11.99 11.90
C PHE A 132 6.94 11.39 13.23
N VAL A 133 8.00 10.59 13.24
CA VAL A 133 8.61 10.09 14.48
C VAL A 133 9.15 11.25 15.32
N ALA A 134 9.88 12.18 14.72
CA ALA A 134 10.39 13.36 15.41
C ALA A 134 9.26 14.24 15.96
N LEU A 135 8.19 14.43 15.18
CA LEU A 135 6.99 15.14 15.61
C LEU A 135 6.31 14.44 16.80
N GLY A 136 6.22 13.11 16.79
CA GLY A 136 5.70 12.35 17.92
C GLY A 136 6.52 12.55 19.19
N GLY A 137 7.86 12.55 19.08
CA GLY A 137 8.76 12.86 20.19
C GLY A 137 8.61 14.30 20.69
N PHE A 138 8.44 15.26 19.78
CA PHE A 138 8.18 16.65 20.12
C PHE A 138 6.84 16.84 20.86
N ILE A 139 5.77 16.21 20.38
CA ILE A 139 4.45 16.23 21.04
C ILE A 139 4.52 15.67 22.46
N LEU A 140 5.28 14.58 22.65
CA LEU A 140 5.51 13.98 23.97
C LEU A 140 6.21 14.96 24.92
N SER A 141 7.10 15.81 24.41
CA SER A 141 7.85 16.78 25.21
C SER A 141 7.03 17.97 25.71
N LEU A 142 5.96 18.36 24.99
CA LEU A 142 5.14 19.54 25.32
C LEU A 142 4.08 19.24 26.40
N ALA A 143 3.39 18.11 26.31
CA ALA A 143 2.31 17.75 27.23
C ALA A 143 2.21 16.22 27.39
N PRO A 144 3.13 15.61 28.16
CA PRO A 144 3.28 14.15 28.22
C PRO A 144 2.02 13.43 28.73
N ALA A 145 1.31 13.97 29.73
CA ALA A 145 0.16 13.29 30.32
C ALA A 145 -1.08 13.20 29.41
N GLN A 146 -1.32 14.22 28.57
CA GLN A 146 -2.49 14.26 27.66
C GLN A 146 -2.18 13.60 26.31
N ASN A 147 -0.95 13.73 25.82
CA ASN A 147 -0.60 13.30 24.47
C ASN A 147 0.16 11.97 24.42
N PHE A 148 0.35 11.29 25.56
CA PHE A 148 1.12 10.05 25.65
C PHE A 148 0.72 9.01 24.59
N TRP A 149 -0.57 8.67 24.54
CA TRP A 149 -1.10 7.65 23.63
C TRP A 149 -0.97 8.05 22.17
N LEU A 150 -1.22 9.32 21.85
CA LEU A 150 -1.10 9.85 20.49
C LEU A 150 0.37 9.82 20.01
N ALA A 151 1.29 10.29 20.86
CA ALA A 151 2.72 10.28 20.58
C ALA A 151 3.25 8.84 20.43
N LEU A 152 2.82 7.92 21.30
CA LEU A 152 3.19 6.52 21.22
C LEU A 152 2.70 5.87 19.93
N LEU A 153 1.47 6.15 19.50
CA LEU A 153 0.93 5.66 18.23
C LEU A 153 1.71 6.23 17.03
N LEU A 154 2.00 7.53 17.02
CA LEU A 154 2.79 8.16 15.96
C LEU A 154 4.19 7.55 15.87
N ILE A 155 4.92 7.52 16.98
CA ILE A 155 6.29 7.00 17.03
C ILE A 155 6.32 5.52 16.67
N GLY A 156 5.40 4.73 17.22
CA GLY A 156 5.34 3.29 16.97
C GLY A 156 5.01 2.96 15.51
N PHE A 157 3.93 3.55 14.97
CA PHE A 157 3.51 3.29 13.59
C PHE A 157 4.54 3.81 12.58
N PHE A 158 4.91 5.09 12.66
CA PHE A 158 5.85 5.67 11.70
C PHE A 158 7.29 5.19 11.90
N GLY A 159 7.67 4.79 13.12
CA GLY A 159 8.96 4.14 13.39
C GLY A 159 9.05 2.77 12.73
N LEU A 160 7.99 1.96 12.81
CA LEU A 160 7.93 0.68 12.09
C LEU A 160 7.96 0.90 10.56
N CYS A 161 7.20 1.87 10.04
CA CYS A 161 7.24 2.24 8.63
C CYS A 161 8.65 2.64 8.18
N LEU A 162 9.34 3.47 8.97
CA LEU A 162 10.71 3.90 8.70
C LEU A 162 11.66 2.70 8.58
N LEU A 163 11.60 1.76 9.52
CA LEU A 163 12.42 0.55 9.47
C LEU A 163 12.16 -0.28 8.21
N VAL A 164 10.89 -0.45 7.83
CA VAL A 164 10.51 -1.16 6.60
C VAL A 164 11.05 -0.44 5.36
N PHE A 165 10.92 0.88 5.27
CA PHE A 165 11.40 1.65 4.11
C PHE A 165 12.94 1.68 4.03
N LEU A 166 13.63 1.77 5.16
CA LEU A 166 15.10 1.67 5.22
C LEU A 166 15.57 0.27 4.81
N GLY A 167 14.93 -0.79 5.32
CA GLY A 167 15.24 -2.17 4.92
C GLY A 167 15.02 -2.39 3.42
N ALA A 168 13.91 -1.88 2.88
CA ALA A 168 13.62 -1.89 1.45
C ALA A 168 14.68 -1.14 0.63
N LEU A 169 15.13 0.03 1.10
CA LEU A 169 16.17 0.82 0.46
C LEU A 169 17.51 0.07 0.44
N ILE A 170 17.91 -0.53 1.57
CA ILE A 170 19.16 -1.31 1.67
C ILE A 170 19.13 -2.51 0.73
N LEU A 171 18.03 -3.26 0.69
CA LEU A 171 17.87 -4.39 -0.23
C LEU A 171 17.97 -3.95 -1.69
N LYS A 172 17.38 -2.80 -2.02
CA LYS A 172 17.43 -2.24 -3.36
C LYS A 172 18.85 -1.82 -3.77
N LEU A 173 19.58 -1.16 -2.88
CA LEU A 173 20.99 -0.78 -3.10
C LEU A 173 21.89 -2.01 -3.30
N ARG A 174 21.63 -3.11 -2.57
CA ARG A 174 22.36 -4.36 -2.75
C ARG A 174 22.11 -5.00 -4.11
N GLN A 175 20.89 -4.92 -4.64
CA GLN A 175 20.56 -5.45 -5.96
C GLN A 175 21.25 -4.66 -7.07
N GLU A 176 21.26 -3.32 -6.97
CA GLU A 176 21.93 -2.42 -7.92
C GLU A 176 23.46 -2.63 -7.95
N GLY A 177 24.08 -3.01 -6.82
CA GLY A 177 25.52 -3.27 -6.75
C GLY A 177 25.99 -4.65 -7.20
N THR A 178 25.08 -5.59 -7.48
CA THR A 178 25.40 -6.92 -8.03
C THR A 178 25.30 -7.01 -9.55
N GLU A 179 24.80 -5.97 -10.22
CA GLU A 179 24.69 -5.89 -11.67
C GLU A 179 25.85 -5.10 -12.32
N THR A 180 26.87 -4.74 -11.53
CA THR A 180 28.13 -4.10 -11.97
C THR A 180 29.31 -5.03 -11.75
#